data_AF-A0A143XJP1-F1
#
_entry.id   AF-A0A143XJP1-F1
#
_cell.length_a   1.000
_cell.length_b   1.000
_cell.length_c   1.000
_cell.angle_alpha   90.00
_cell.angle_beta   90.00
_cell.angle_gamma   90.00
#
_symmetry.space_group_name_H-M   'P 1'
#
loop_
_entity.id
_entity.type
_entity.pdbx_description
1 polymer ?
#
loop_
_entity_poly.entity_id
_entity_poly.type
_entity_poly.pdbx_seq_one_letter_code
_entity_poly.pdbx_strand_id
1 'polypeptide(L)'
;MSDSIVNINRQRALCSYRFINDTYERMKDKVESNGEEAEYWKKNIKQLRTICRKLPVLIQQNGLATTLVFLKGKEKKKNEQSEKTNIEQQIYDVIINWFVDCDYIKEDKKEKFLEELLECNIDAYMFMEKEAIEFAIWMRRNGDGIIDID
;
A
#
# COMPACT_ATOMS: atom_id res chain seq x y z
N MET A 1 -15.53 -18.37 15.32
CA MET A 1 -14.12 -17.92 15.25
C MET A 1 -13.48 -18.24 13.90
N SER A 2 -13.62 -19.47 13.39
CA SER A 2 -13.14 -19.87 12.04
C SER A 2 -13.68 -18.98 10.91
N ASP A 3 -14.99 -18.72 10.88
CA ASP A 3 -15.62 -17.92 9.80
C ASP A 3 -15.13 -16.46 9.75
N SER A 4 -14.83 -15.86 10.90
CA SER A 4 -14.31 -14.49 10.99
C SER A 4 -12.88 -14.39 10.43
N ILE A 5 -12.04 -15.39 10.71
CA ILE A 5 -10.66 -15.44 10.21
C ILE A 5 -10.64 -15.69 8.69
N VAL A 6 -11.52 -16.57 8.22
CA VAL A 6 -11.69 -16.79 6.77
C VAL A 6 -12.16 -15.51 6.08
N ASN A 7 -13.06 -14.75 6.70
CA ASN A 7 -13.57 -13.50 6.15
C ASN A 7 -12.47 -12.42 6.04
N ILE A 8 -11.71 -12.15 7.11
CA ILE A 8 -10.66 -11.11 7.06
C ILE A 8 -9.55 -11.44 6.06
N ASN A 9 -9.17 -12.73 5.94
CA ASN A 9 -8.18 -13.13 4.93
C ASN A 9 -8.69 -12.94 3.51
N ARG A 10 -9.97 -13.22 3.26
CA ARG A 10 -10.60 -12.94 1.97
C ARG A 10 -10.63 -11.44 1.69
N GLN A 11 -10.93 -10.62 2.69
CA GLN A 11 -10.94 -9.16 2.55
C GLN A 11 -9.54 -8.61 2.23
N ARG A 12 -8.48 -9.07 2.93
CA ARG A 12 -7.08 -8.69 2.64
C ARG A 12 -6.70 -9.06 1.20
N ALA A 13 -7.03 -10.29 0.79
CA ALA A 13 -6.76 -10.76 -0.56
C ALA A 13 -7.47 -9.89 -1.62
N LEU A 14 -8.76 -9.59 -1.42
CA LEU A 14 -9.55 -8.79 -2.35
C LEU A 14 -9.10 -7.33 -2.41
N CYS A 15 -8.88 -6.68 -1.27
CA CYS A 15 -8.45 -5.28 -1.22
C CYS A 15 -7.08 -5.12 -1.87
N SER A 16 -6.11 -5.96 -1.50
CA SER A 16 -4.77 -5.92 -2.12
C SER A 16 -4.78 -6.28 -3.61
N TYR A 17 -5.60 -7.26 -4.03
CA TYR A 17 -5.74 -7.61 -5.45
C TYR A 17 -6.27 -6.42 -6.25
N ARG A 18 -7.38 -5.81 -5.82
CA ARG A 18 -7.98 -4.65 -6.49
C ARG A 18 -6.98 -3.51 -6.62
N PHE A 19 -6.35 -3.13 -5.52
CA PHE A 19 -5.35 -2.05 -5.55
C PHE A 19 -4.20 -2.33 -6.52
N ILE A 20 -3.60 -3.53 -6.46
CA ILE A 20 -2.45 -3.88 -7.30
C ILE A 20 -2.85 -3.99 -8.77
N ASN A 21 -3.96 -4.67 -9.06
CA ASN A 21 -4.47 -4.83 -10.41
C ASN A 21 -4.82 -3.48 -11.04
N ASP A 22 -5.62 -2.65 -10.36
CA ASP A 22 -6.06 -1.36 -10.89
C ASP A 22 -4.89 -0.39 -11.06
N THR A 23 -3.87 -0.49 -10.20
CA THR A 23 -2.65 0.33 -10.33
C THR A 23 -1.77 -0.17 -11.46
N TYR A 24 -1.63 -1.49 -11.61
CA TYR A 24 -0.86 -2.10 -12.69
C TYR A 24 -1.47 -1.83 -14.07
N GLU A 25 -2.76 -2.11 -14.26
CA GLU A 25 -3.44 -1.91 -15.55
C GLU A 25 -3.37 -0.43 -16.00
N ARG A 26 -3.62 0.53 -15.09
CA ARG A 26 -3.45 1.97 -15.37
C ARG A 26 -2.07 2.37 -15.87
N MET A 27 -1.03 1.65 -15.45
CA MET A 27 0.36 1.90 -15.89
C MET A 27 0.69 1.12 -17.15
N LYS A 28 0.20 -0.11 -17.27
CA LYS A 28 0.43 -1.01 -18.39
C LYS A 28 -0.08 -0.41 -19.70
N ASP A 29 -1.27 0.17 -19.70
CA ASP A 29 -1.86 0.87 -20.85
C ASP A 29 -0.93 1.97 -21.41
N LYS A 30 -0.12 2.58 -20.53
CA LYS A 30 0.81 3.65 -20.90
C LYS A 30 2.16 3.13 -21.37
N VAL A 31 2.51 1.89 -21.04
CA VAL A 31 3.73 1.20 -21.49
C VAL A 31 3.64 0.76 -22.95
N GLU A 32 2.43 0.57 -23.49
CA GLU A 32 2.23 0.19 -24.91
C GLU A 32 2.67 1.28 -25.91
N SER A 33 2.97 2.49 -25.43
CA SER A 33 3.61 3.54 -26.22
C SER A 33 5.13 3.31 -26.33
N ASN A 34 5.78 3.80 -27.40
CA ASN A 34 7.26 3.80 -27.50
C ASN A 34 7.82 5.15 -27.04
N GLY A 35 8.89 5.15 -26.24
CA GLY A 35 9.62 6.37 -25.86
C GLY A 35 9.95 6.49 -24.36
N GLU A 36 10.35 7.68 -23.95
CA GLU A 36 10.74 7.98 -22.55
C GLU A 36 9.59 7.78 -21.56
N GLU A 37 8.35 8.03 -21.99
CA GLU A 37 7.16 7.82 -21.17
C GLU A 37 6.95 6.34 -20.83
N ALA A 38 7.15 5.46 -21.80
CA ALA A 38 7.03 4.01 -21.59
C ALA A 38 8.06 3.50 -20.58
N GLU A 39 9.31 3.98 -20.66
CA GLU A 39 10.35 3.60 -19.71
C GLU A 39 10.05 4.13 -18.29
N TYR A 40 9.48 5.33 -18.18
CA TYR A 40 8.98 5.86 -16.90
C TYR A 40 7.92 4.95 -16.29
N TRP A 41 6.93 4.50 -17.08
CA TRP A 41 5.88 3.60 -16.58
C TRP A 41 6.40 2.20 -16.24
N LYS A 42 7.31 1.63 -17.05
CA LYS A 42 8.03 0.38 -16.74
C LYS A 42 8.77 0.47 -15.41
N LYS A 43 9.44 1.60 -15.14
CA LYS A 43 10.11 1.84 -13.86
C LYS A 43 9.12 1.85 -12.68
N ASN A 44 7.97 2.51 -12.83
CA ASN A 44 6.94 2.56 -11.79
C ASN A 44 6.31 1.18 -11.53
N ILE A 45 6.07 0.37 -12.57
CA ILE A 45 5.61 -1.03 -12.44
C ILE A 45 6.62 -1.86 -11.63
N LYS A 46 7.92 -1.77 -11.98
CA LYS A 46 9.01 -2.43 -11.25
C LYS A 46 9.08 -1.97 -9.79
N GLN A 47 8.87 -0.67 -9.55
CA GLN A 47 8.87 -0.07 -8.22
C GLN A 47 7.68 -0.56 -7.36
N LEU A 48 6.47 -0.62 -7.92
CA LEU A 48 5.29 -1.18 -7.25
C LEU A 48 5.56 -2.61 -6.77
N ARG A 49 6.03 -3.49 -7.65
CA ARG A 49 6.36 -4.87 -7.27
C ARG A 49 7.45 -4.93 -6.21
N THR A 50 8.48 -4.09 -6.35
CA THR A 50 9.61 -4.04 -5.41
C THR A 50 9.15 -3.64 -4.01
N ILE A 51 8.29 -2.62 -3.88
CA ILE A 51 7.79 -2.17 -2.59
C ILE A 51 6.86 -3.25 -2.01
N CYS A 52 5.91 -3.79 -2.77
CA CYS A 52 5.02 -4.87 -2.30
C CYS A 52 5.82 -6.06 -1.75
N ARG A 53 6.92 -6.47 -2.39
CA ARG A 53 7.80 -7.55 -1.92
C ARG A 53 8.48 -7.25 -0.59
N LYS A 54 8.93 -6.01 -0.41
CA LYS A 54 9.72 -5.58 0.75
C LYS A 54 8.84 -5.18 1.94
N LEU A 55 7.61 -4.77 1.70
CA LEU A 55 6.71 -4.17 2.69
C LEU A 55 6.55 -5.00 3.98
N PRO A 56 6.32 -6.33 3.93
CA PRO A 56 6.19 -7.12 5.16
C PRO A 56 7.45 -7.06 6.03
N VAL A 57 8.62 -7.13 5.39
CA VAL A 57 9.92 -7.09 6.08
C VAL A 57 10.22 -5.70 6.62
N LEU A 58 9.89 -4.64 5.87
CA LEU A 58 10.05 -3.26 6.32
C LEU A 58 9.24 -2.99 7.59
N ILE A 59 7.98 -3.41 7.62
CA ILE A 59 7.13 -3.27 8.80
C ILE A 59 7.70 -4.08 9.96
N GLN A 60 8.05 -5.36 9.73
CA GLN A 60 8.59 -6.23 10.77
C GLN A 60 9.91 -5.73 11.38
N GLN A 61 10.78 -5.10 10.58
CA GLN A 61 12.11 -4.65 11.04
C GLN A 61 12.11 -3.25 11.63
N ASN A 62 11.32 -2.33 11.06
CA ASN A 62 11.36 -0.90 11.41
C ASN A 62 10.12 -0.42 12.16
N GLY A 63 9.10 -1.27 12.30
CA GLY A 63 7.79 -0.91 12.81
C GLY A 63 6.88 -0.28 11.76
N LEU A 64 5.58 -0.30 12.06
CA LEU A 64 4.54 0.28 11.20
C LEU A 64 4.71 1.79 11.04
N ALA A 65 4.91 2.54 12.13
CA ALA A 65 4.98 4.00 12.09
C ALA A 65 6.13 4.50 11.19
N THR A 66 7.33 3.97 11.39
CA THR A 66 8.52 4.32 10.59
C THR A 66 8.31 4.00 9.11
N THR A 67 7.70 2.84 8.82
CA THR A 67 7.42 2.42 7.45
C THR A 67 6.41 3.36 6.78
N LEU A 68 5.36 3.77 7.50
CA LEU A 68 4.38 4.72 7.00
C LEU A 68 4.99 6.11 6.77
N VAL A 69 5.87 6.59 7.64
CA VAL A 69 6.62 7.85 7.41
C VAL A 69 7.49 7.74 6.15
N PHE A 70 8.15 6.60 5.94
CA PHE A 70 8.96 6.37 4.73
C PHE A 70 8.11 6.36 3.45
N LEU A 71 6.92 5.75 3.50
CA LEU A 71 6.00 5.68 2.35
C LEU A 71 5.26 6.98 2.10
N LYS A 72 5.03 7.80 3.13
CA LYS A 72 4.37 9.10 3.01
C LYS A 72 5.22 9.97 2.08
N GLY A 73 4.74 10.11 0.85
CA GLY A 73 5.41 10.84 -0.20
C GLY A 73 5.49 12.34 0.14
N LYS A 74 6.35 13.05 -0.57
CA LYS A 74 6.35 14.51 -0.49
C LYS A 74 5.00 15.04 -0.99
N GLU A 75 4.38 15.93 -0.21
CA GLU A 75 3.21 16.68 -0.66
C GLU A 75 3.56 17.41 -1.97
N LYS A 76 2.77 17.18 -3.01
CA LYS A 76 2.92 17.94 -4.25
C LYS A 76 2.58 19.40 -3.96
N LYS A 77 3.47 20.33 -4.32
CA LYS A 77 3.13 21.76 -4.31
C LYS A 77 1.95 21.97 -5.25
N LYS A 78 0.95 22.75 -4.83
CA LYS A 78 -0.31 23.02 -5.57
C LYS A 78 -0.14 23.49 -7.03
N ASN A 79 1.06 23.89 -7.43
CA ASN A 79 1.38 24.41 -8.77
C ASN A 79 2.22 23.45 -9.64
N GLU A 80 2.61 22.27 -9.12
CA GLU A 80 3.33 21.26 -9.90
C GLU A 80 2.33 20.25 -10.47
N GLN A 81 1.80 20.58 -11.65
CA GLN A 81 0.99 19.71 -12.52
C GLN A 81 1.80 18.55 -13.11
N SER A 82 2.73 17.96 -12.35
CA SER A 82 3.34 16.71 -12.76
C SER A 82 2.35 15.59 -12.43
N GLU A 83 1.73 15.03 -13.47
CA GLU A 83 0.99 13.76 -13.47
C GLU A 83 1.87 12.54 -13.11
N LYS A 84 3.06 12.77 -12.55
CA LYS A 84 3.95 11.71 -12.12
C LYS A 84 3.33 10.98 -10.94
N THR A 85 3.07 9.70 -11.17
CA THR A 85 2.60 8.74 -10.17
C THR A 85 3.65 8.62 -9.07
N ASN A 86 3.19 8.71 -7.81
CA ASN A 86 3.98 8.39 -6.63
C ASN A 86 3.48 7.04 -6.10
N ILE A 87 4.30 6.00 -6.23
CA ILE A 87 3.92 4.63 -5.86
C ILE A 87 3.94 4.47 -4.33
N GLU A 88 4.93 5.04 -3.66
CA GLU A 88 5.05 5.03 -2.21
C GLU A 88 3.80 5.64 -1.55
N GLN A 89 3.35 6.80 -2.04
CA GLN A 89 2.14 7.45 -1.51
C GLN A 89 0.89 6.59 -1.72
N GLN A 90 0.73 5.97 -2.89
CA GLN A 90 -0.42 5.09 -3.13
C GLN A 90 -0.41 3.86 -2.21
N ILE A 91 0.77 3.33 -1.89
CA ILE A 91 0.91 2.23 -0.94
C ILE A 91 0.63 2.70 0.49
N TYR A 92 1.07 3.90 0.87
CA TYR A 92 0.67 4.53 2.13
C TYR A 92 -0.86 4.66 2.23
N ASP A 93 -1.50 5.20 1.20
CA ASP A 93 -2.94 5.45 1.16
C ASP A 93 -3.73 4.14 1.28
N VAL A 94 -3.35 3.08 0.56
CA VAL A 94 -4.07 1.80 0.62
C VAL A 94 -3.91 1.10 1.98
N ILE A 95 -2.77 1.25 2.66
CA ILE A 95 -2.60 0.70 4.00
C ILE A 95 -3.52 1.41 4.98
N ILE A 96 -3.64 2.74 4.91
CA ILE A 96 -4.55 3.49 5.79
C ILE A 96 -6.00 3.14 5.47
N ASN A 97 -6.36 3.10 4.19
CA ASN A 97 -7.71 2.72 3.75
C ASN A 97 -8.08 1.32 4.24
N TRP A 98 -7.14 0.37 4.26
CA TRP A 98 -7.37 -0.96 4.82
C TRP A 98 -7.83 -0.91 6.28
N PHE A 99 -7.19 -0.08 7.11
CA PHE A 99 -7.59 0.08 8.51
C PHE A 99 -8.95 0.74 8.67
N VAL A 100 -9.31 1.65 7.75
CA VAL A 100 -10.62 2.30 7.75
C VAL A 100 -11.72 1.35 7.27
N ASP A 101 -11.49 0.62 6.19
CA ASP A 101 -12.41 -0.36 5.61
C ASP A 101 -12.73 -1.52 6.58
N CYS A 102 -11.77 -1.86 7.44
CA CYS A 102 -11.95 -2.86 8.50
C CYS A 102 -12.54 -2.31 9.80
N ASP A 103 -12.90 -1.02 9.84
CA ASP A 103 -13.43 -0.31 11.02
C ASP A 103 -12.47 -0.36 12.24
N TYR A 104 -11.16 -0.49 11.97
CA TYR A 104 -10.13 -0.37 13.02
C TYR A 104 -9.88 1.10 13.37
N ILE A 105 -10.09 1.99 12.40
CA ILE A 105 -10.02 3.43 12.56
C ILE A 105 -11.19 4.07 11.81
N LYS A 106 -11.76 5.13 12.40
CA LYS A 106 -12.86 5.88 11.79
C LYS A 106 -12.37 6.72 10.61
N GLU A 107 -13.20 6.88 9.58
CA GLU A 107 -12.88 7.68 8.39
C GLU A 107 -12.44 9.12 8.74
N ASP A 108 -13.07 9.76 9.73
CA ASP A 108 -12.73 11.13 10.18
C ASP A 108 -11.33 11.24 10.83
N LYS A 109 -10.71 10.11 11.17
CA LYS A 109 -9.35 10.02 11.71
C LYS A 109 -8.31 9.61 10.68
N LYS A 110 -8.70 9.32 9.44
CA LYS A 110 -7.81 8.85 8.37
C LYS A 110 -6.57 9.74 8.16
N GLU A 111 -6.77 11.07 8.10
CA GLU A 111 -5.69 12.03 7.90
C GLU A 111 -4.71 12.10 9.09
N LYS A 112 -5.19 11.74 10.28
CA LYS A 112 -4.44 11.71 11.54
C LYS A 112 -3.97 10.31 11.92
N PHE A 113 -4.09 9.32 11.04
CA PHE A 113 -3.74 7.93 11.32
C PHE A 113 -2.36 7.79 11.97
N LEU A 114 -1.37 8.52 11.45
CA LEU A 114 0.00 8.44 11.97
C LEU A 114 0.11 8.99 13.40
N GLU A 115 -0.62 10.06 13.71
CA GLU A 115 -0.68 10.64 15.06
C GLU A 115 -1.37 9.65 16.01
N GLU A 116 -2.52 9.11 15.60
CA GLU A 116 -3.27 8.10 16.36
C GLU A 116 -2.42 6.84 16.64
N LEU A 117 -1.61 6.41 15.67
CA LEU A 117 -0.71 5.27 15.84
C LEU A 117 0.40 5.55 16.87
N LEU A 118 0.90 6.78 16.94
CA LEU A 118 1.96 7.18 17.88
C LEU A 118 1.41 7.41 19.30
N GLU A 119 0.13 7.77 19.43
CA GLU A 119 -0.52 8.06 20.71
C GLU A 119 -1.26 6.86 21.31
N CYS A 120 -1.48 5.80 20.54
CA CYS A 120 -2.17 4.62 21.02
C CYS A 120 -1.36 3.83 22.07
N ASN A 121 -2.06 2.99 22.85
CA ASN A 121 -1.38 2.10 23.79
C ASN A 121 -0.65 0.96 23.06
N ILE A 122 0.27 0.29 23.77
CA ILE A 122 1.12 -0.75 23.19
C ILE A 122 0.34 -1.91 22.58
N ASP A 123 -0.78 -2.31 23.19
CA ASP A 123 -1.59 -3.43 22.70
C ASP A 123 -2.26 -3.08 21.35
N ALA A 124 -2.79 -1.85 21.25
CA ALA A 124 -3.36 -1.33 20.02
C ALA A 124 -2.29 -1.20 18.93
N TYR A 125 -1.10 -0.65 19.26
CA TYR A 125 0.00 -0.55 18.31
C TYR A 125 0.43 -1.92 17.78
N MET A 126 0.62 -2.90 18.66
CA MET A 126 0.99 -4.26 18.29
C MET A 126 -0.08 -4.96 17.45
N PHE A 127 -1.37 -4.69 17.72
CA PHE A 127 -2.46 -5.19 16.89
C PHE A 127 -2.39 -4.60 15.48
N MET A 128 -2.29 -3.28 15.37
CA MET A 128 -2.22 -2.57 14.08
C MET A 128 -0.99 -3.00 13.28
N GLU A 129 0.16 -3.17 13.92
CA GLU A 129 1.38 -3.63 13.28
C GLU A 129 1.23 -5.05 12.72
N LYS A 130 0.69 -5.99 13.50
CA LYS A 130 0.42 -7.36 13.04
C LYS A 130 -0.56 -7.38 11.87
N GLU A 131 -1.62 -6.59 11.94
CA GLU A 131 -2.60 -6.47 10.86
C GLU A 131 -1.97 -5.91 9.57
N ALA A 132 -1.13 -4.88 9.68
CA ALA A 132 -0.41 -4.32 8.54
C ALA A 132 0.54 -5.34 7.90
N ILE A 133 1.22 -6.18 8.69
CA ILE A 133 2.08 -7.26 8.18
C ILE A 133 1.24 -8.28 7.40
N GLU A 134 0.11 -8.72 7.94
CA GLU A 134 -0.78 -9.69 7.27
C GLU A 134 -1.34 -9.12 5.95
N PHE A 135 -1.74 -7.85 5.94
CA PHE A 135 -2.15 -7.17 4.71
C PHE A 135 -1.00 -7.06 3.70
N ALA A 136 0.20 -6.67 4.16
CA ALA A 136 1.39 -6.57 3.32
C ALA A 136 1.81 -7.92 2.71
N ILE A 137 1.59 -9.04 3.41
CA ILE A 137 1.82 -10.39 2.86
C ILE A 137 0.91 -10.64 1.65
N TRP A 138 -0.36 -10.24 1.72
CA TRP A 138 -1.27 -10.32 0.58
C TRP A 138 -0.87 -9.38 -0.56
N MET A 139 -0.40 -8.16 -0.24
CA MET A 139 0.17 -7.25 -1.24
C MET A 139 1.39 -7.88 -1.95
N ARG A 140 2.28 -8.54 -1.21
CA ARG A 140 3.41 -9.27 -1.80
C ARG A 140 2.93 -10.38 -2.74
N ARG A 141 2.01 -11.24 -2.29
CA ARG A 141 1.49 -12.37 -3.09
C ARG A 141 0.86 -11.88 -4.40
N ASN A 142 0.00 -10.87 -4.32
CA ASN A 142 -0.65 -10.30 -5.50
C ASN A 142 0.33 -9.53 -6.39
N GLY A 143 1.29 -8.80 -5.80
CA GLY A 143 2.34 -8.13 -6.57
C GLY A 143 3.22 -9.12 -7.34
N ASP A 144 3.47 -10.30 -6.78
CA ASP A 144 4.21 -11.37 -7.45
C ASP A 144 3.41 -12.11 -8.52
N GLY A 145 2.09 -12.26 -8.32
CA GLY A 145 1.21 -12.99 -9.21
C GLY A 145 0.59 -12.17 -10.35
N ILE A 146 0.43 -10.86 -10.18
CA ILE A 146 -0.23 -9.96 -11.15
C ILE A 146 0.81 -9.20 -12.00
N ILE A 147 1.86 -8.69 -11.36
CA ILE A 147 2.79 -7.78 -12.03
C ILE A 147 3.79 -8.57 -12.86
N ASP A 148 3.53 -8.61 -14.17
CA ASP A 148 4.48 -9.10 -15.16
C ASP A 148 5.55 -8.04 -15.47
N ILE A 149 6.82 -8.48 -15.53
CA ILE A 149 7.99 -7.60 -15.73
C ILE A 149 8.79 -8.02 -16.99
N ASP A 150 8.29 -8.98 -17.77
CA ASP A 150 8.95 -9.47 -18.99
C ASP A 150 9.09 -8.39 -20.08
#